data_AF-A0A024G5V8-F1
#
_entry.id   AF-A0A024G5V8-F1
#
_cell.length_a   1.000
_cell.length_b   1.000
_cell.length_c   1.000
_cell.angle_alpha   90.00
_cell.angle_beta   90.00
_cell.angle_gamma   90.00
#
_symmetry.space_group_name_H-M   'P 1'
#
loop_
_entity.id
_entity.type
_entity.pdbx_description
1 polymer ?
#
loop_
_entity_poly.entity_id
_entity_poly.type
_entity_poly.pdbx_seq_one_letter_code
_entity_poly.pdbx_strand_id
1 'polypeptide(L)'
;MDLAYCRYTRCQCCRLHSLYLQGMVAATTDYFVYRFGCRYFDHTTAKWILFCHLSCWFTFYTLVRTYSNCMETLFTMMALSYWPWNFLMAEYKKDDDSVLANANWESDRFKALCYAAIGVLFRPTNAVLWIFLGCKHWHAVRSRFEFITFNVLPIGVLTTSIMIIVDYLFYKKWTFVPYNFVLFNLLQVWQKNLI
;
A
#
# COMPACT_ATOMS: atom_id res chain seq x y z
N MET A 1 -34.16 26.13 -18.27
CA MET A 1 -32.70 26.26 -18.08
C MET A 1 -32.22 25.67 -16.74
N ASP A 2 -33.13 25.35 -15.82
CA ASP A 2 -32.80 24.96 -14.43
C ASP A 2 -32.22 23.55 -14.25
N LEU A 3 -32.56 22.60 -15.11
CA LEU A 3 -32.02 21.23 -15.04
C LEU A 3 -30.53 21.13 -15.38
N ALA A 4 -30.01 22.03 -16.21
CA ALA A 4 -28.58 22.09 -16.56
C ALA A 4 -27.77 22.77 -15.44
N TYR A 5 -28.31 23.84 -14.86
CA TYR A 5 -27.71 24.51 -13.71
C TYR A 5 -27.64 23.57 -12.50
N CYS A 6 -28.74 22.89 -12.16
CA CYS A 6 -28.78 21.95 -11.03
C CYS A 6 -27.84 20.74 -11.22
N ARG A 7 -27.64 20.27 -12.46
CA ARG A 7 -26.62 19.24 -12.78
C ARG A 7 -25.21 19.80 -12.62
N TYR A 8 -24.96 21.03 -13.05
CA TYR A 8 -23.66 21.68 -12.93
C TYR A 8 -23.27 21.91 -11.47
N THR A 9 -24.18 22.40 -10.62
CA THR A 9 -23.93 22.54 -9.17
C THR A 9 -23.76 21.20 -8.47
N ARG A 10 -24.54 20.18 -8.84
CA ARG A 10 -24.39 18.82 -8.28
C ARG A 10 -23.04 18.20 -8.67
N CYS A 11 -22.60 18.40 -9.91
CA CYS A 11 -21.26 18.00 -10.37
C CYS A 11 -20.12 18.80 -9.70
N GLN A 12 -20.29 20.10 -9.46
CA GLN A 12 -19.33 20.91 -8.72
C GLN A 12 -19.23 20.50 -7.24
N CYS A 13 -20.35 20.24 -6.56
CA CYS A 13 -20.34 19.74 -5.19
C CYS A 13 -19.71 18.34 -5.09
N CYS A 14 -19.99 17.43 -6.02
CA CYS A 14 -19.31 16.13 -6.07
C CYS A 14 -17.80 16.27 -6.29
N ARG A 15 -17.38 17.25 -7.11
CA ARG A 15 -15.96 17.53 -7.37
C ARG A 15 -15.28 18.13 -6.14
N LEU A 16 -15.89 19.11 -5.48
CA LEU A 16 -15.41 19.70 -4.23
C LEU A 16 -15.24 18.64 -3.14
N HIS A 17 -16.24 17.77 -2.95
CA HIS A 17 -16.17 16.69 -1.97
C HIS A 17 -14.97 15.76 -2.21
N SER A 18 -14.71 15.39 -3.46
CA SER A 18 -13.57 14.55 -3.81
C SER A 18 -12.21 15.22 -3.55
N LEU A 19 -12.12 16.55 -3.64
CA LEU A 19 -10.87 17.31 -3.40
C LEU A 19 -10.53 17.37 -1.91
N TYR A 20 -11.53 17.57 -1.04
CA TYR A 20 -11.31 17.54 0.40
C TYR A 20 -10.81 16.18 0.87
N LEU A 21 -11.42 15.09 0.38
CA LEU A 21 -10.98 13.73 0.69
C LEU A 21 -9.55 13.47 0.23
N GLN A 22 -9.16 13.97 -0.94
CA GLN A 22 -7.79 13.84 -1.44
C GLN A 22 -6.78 14.64 -0.60
N GLY A 23 -7.13 15.86 -0.18
CA GLY A 23 -6.29 16.63 0.74
C GLY A 23 -6.06 15.90 2.07
N MET A 24 -7.10 15.26 2.61
CA MET A 24 -6.97 14.43 3.81
C MET A 24 -6.08 13.21 3.59
N VAL A 25 -6.22 12.52 2.46
CA VAL A 25 -5.36 11.38 2.08
C VAL A 25 -3.90 11.80 1.93
N ALA A 26 -3.64 12.93 1.28
CA ALA A 26 -2.30 13.48 1.11
C ALA A 26 -1.66 13.82 2.48
N ALA A 27 -2.37 14.59 3.32
CA ALA A 27 -1.87 14.96 4.65
C ALA A 27 -1.62 13.73 5.55
N THR A 28 -2.49 12.71 5.45
CA THR A 28 -2.31 11.46 6.17
C THR A 28 -1.07 10.70 5.66
N THR A 29 -0.85 10.71 4.35
CA THR A 29 0.34 10.09 3.73
C THR A 29 1.62 10.78 4.22
N ASP A 30 1.66 12.11 4.19
CA ASP A 30 2.80 12.91 4.69
C ASP A 30 3.13 12.61 6.16
N TYR A 31 2.09 12.49 7.00
CA TYR A 31 2.25 12.10 8.40
C TYR A 31 2.88 10.71 8.55
N PHE A 32 2.41 9.71 7.79
CA PHE A 32 2.97 8.37 7.84
C PHE A 32 4.38 8.30 7.24
N VAL A 33 4.71 9.15 6.27
CA VAL A 33 6.07 9.31 5.75
C VAL A 33 7.03 9.80 6.83
N TYR A 34 6.65 10.84 7.56
CA TYR A 34 7.44 11.35 8.67
C TYR A 34 7.57 10.32 9.80
N ARG A 35 6.47 9.65 10.15
CA ARG A 35 6.45 8.61 11.19
C ARG A 35 7.33 7.42 10.82
N PHE A 36 7.27 6.98 9.56
CA PHE A 36 8.18 5.99 9.00
C PHE A 36 9.62 6.48 9.13
N GLY A 37 9.93 7.71 8.70
CA GLY A 37 11.27 8.28 8.83
C GLY A 37 11.80 8.22 10.26
N CYS A 38 10.98 8.62 11.25
CA CYS A 38 11.34 8.60 12.67
C CYS A 38 11.52 7.20 13.26
N ARG A 39 10.86 6.18 12.70
CA ARG A 39 10.97 4.80 13.20
C ARG A 39 12.16 4.05 12.61
N TYR A 40 12.65 4.49 11.44
CA TYR A 40 13.74 3.84 10.71
C TYR A 40 15.06 4.58 10.83
N PHE A 41 15.01 5.90 10.95
CA PHE A 41 16.15 6.79 11.02
C PHE A 41 16.00 7.77 12.18
N ASP A 42 17.01 8.59 12.39
CA ASP A 42 16.96 9.65 13.39
C ASP A 42 15.96 10.77 13.00
N HIS A 43 15.52 11.53 14.00
CA HIS A 43 14.59 12.65 13.81
C HIS A 43 15.05 13.68 12.78
N THR A 44 16.36 13.91 12.66
CA THR A 44 16.93 14.83 11.66
C THR A 44 16.74 14.28 10.25
N THR A 45 17.06 13.01 10.03
CA THR A 45 16.89 12.33 8.74
C THR A 45 15.40 12.21 8.38
N ALA A 46 14.53 11.98 9.36
CA ALA A 46 13.09 11.94 9.14
C ALA A 46 12.53 13.27 8.59
N LYS A 47 13.03 14.42 9.08
CA LYS A 47 12.67 15.74 8.54
C LYS A 47 13.14 15.91 7.09
N TRP A 48 14.34 15.45 6.76
CA TRP A 48 14.84 15.47 5.39
C TRP A 48 14.05 14.56 4.46
N ILE A 49 13.65 13.37 4.91
CA ILE A 49 12.77 12.47 4.15
C ILE A 49 11.43 13.15 3.84
N LEU A 50 10.81 13.77 4.85
CA LEU A 50 9.56 14.51 4.66
C LEU A 50 9.76 15.68 3.68
N PHE A 51 10.86 16.42 3.83
CA PHE A 51 11.18 17.53 2.92
C PHE A 51 11.36 17.05 1.47
N CYS A 52 12.10 15.96 1.25
CA CYS A 52 12.26 15.34 -0.06
C CYS A 52 10.94 14.84 -0.63
N HIS A 53 10.07 14.26 0.21
CA HIS A 53 8.75 13.79 -0.20
C HIS A 53 7.86 14.94 -0.67
N LEU A 54 7.79 16.03 0.11
CA LEU A 54 7.01 17.23 -0.21
C LEU A 54 7.58 17.99 -1.42
N SER A 55 8.91 18.00 -1.58
CA SER A 55 9.59 18.68 -2.68
C SER A 55 9.56 17.89 -4.00
N CYS A 56 9.13 16.62 -3.96
CA CYS A 56 9.01 15.81 -5.16
C CYS A 56 7.77 16.20 -5.97
N TRP A 57 8.00 16.80 -7.15
CA TRP A 57 6.91 17.18 -8.07
C TRP A 57 5.96 16.03 -8.40
N PHE A 58 6.49 14.81 -8.49
CA PHE A 58 5.68 13.62 -8.75
C PHE A 58 4.70 13.32 -7.62
N THR A 59 5.12 13.45 -6.36
CA THR A 59 4.25 13.29 -5.18
C THR A 59 3.11 14.30 -5.22
N PHE A 60 3.43 15.57 -5.47
CA PHE A 60 2.44 16.63 -5.59
C PHE A 60 1.42 16.36 -6.71
N TYR A 61 1.90 15.91 -7.87
CA TYR A 61 1.05 15.58 -9.02
C TYR A 61 0.16 14.34 -8.78
N THR A 62 0.68 13.32 -8.10
CA THR A 62 0.00 12.02 -7.94
C THR A 62 -0.95 11.96 -6.75
N LEU A 63 -0.65 12.65 -5.65
CA LEU A 63 -1.52 12.66 -4.45
C LEU A 63 -2.76 13.54 -4.63
N VAL A 64 -2.68 14.60 -5.43
CA VAL A 64 -3.77 15.59 -5.64
C VAL A 64 -4.76 15.14 -6.73
N ARG A 65 -4.61 13.93 -7.28
CA ARG A 65 -5.55 13.36 -8.24
C ARG A 65 -6.30 12.16 -7.64
N THR A 66 -7.60 12.08 -7.91
CA THR A 66 -8.49 10.98 -7.53
C THR A 66 -8.18 9.74 -8.35
N TYR A 67 -7.05 9.10 -8.06
CA TYR A 67 -6.66 7.81 -8.64
C TYR A 67 -6.41 6.82 -7.52
N SER A 68 -6.67 5.54 -7.78
CA SER A 68 -6.34 4.44 -6.85
C SER A 68 -4.89 4.46 -6.40
N ASN A 69 -4.00 5.09 -7.17
CA ASN A 69 -2.57 5.29 -6.88
C ASN A 69 -2.30 6.04 -5.55
N CYS A 70 -3.11 7.04 -5.18
CA CYS A 70 -2.88 7.79 -3.93
C CYS A 70 -3.30 6.99 -2.70
N MET A 71 -4.43 6.26 -2.78
CA MET A 71 -4.87 5.32 -1.75
C MET A 71 -3.87 4.18 -1.57
N GLU A 72 -3.36 3.61 -2.66
CA GLU A 72 -2.29 2.62 -2.64
C GLU A 72 -1.07 3.13 -1.86
N THR A 73 -0.60 4.34 -2.18
CA THR A 73 0.56 4.94 -1.54
C THR A 73 0.33 5.14 -0.04
N LEU A 74 -0.84 5.66 0.34
CA LEU A 74 -1.23 5.84 1.74
C LEU A 74 -1.23 4.52 2.52
N PHE A 75 -1.94 3.51 2.03
CA PHE A 75 -2.05 2.21 2.71
C PHE A 75 -0.70 1.48 2.77
N THR A 76 0.10 1.59 1.72
CA THR A 76 1.45 1.05 1.71
C THR A 76 2.33 1.75 2.73
N MET A 77 2.28 3.08 2.83
CA MET A 77 3.05 3.83 3.81
C MET A 77 2.62 3.52 5.25
N MET A 78 1.31 3.41 5.49
CA MET A 78 0.78 2.95 6.78
C MET A 78 1.30 1.56 7.12
N ALA A 79 1.16 0.60 6.21
CA ALA A 79 1.61 -0.76 6.43
C ALA A 79 3.13 -0.84 6.69
N LEU A 80 3.95 -0.11 5.92
CA LEU A 80 5.39 -0.04 6.13
C LEU A 80 5.77 0.62 7.46
N SER A 81 5.01 1.63 7.91
CA SER A 81 5.26 2.30 9.19
C SER A 81 5.03 1.39 10.40
N TYR A 82 4.09 0.45 10.30
CA TYR A 82 3.77 -0.53 11.35
C TYR A 82 4.55 -1.85 11.20
N TRP A 83 5.15 -2.11 10.03
CA TRP A 83 5.85 -3.37 9.77
C TRP A 83 7.07 -3.53 10.71
N PRO A 84 7.32 -4.75 11.23
CA PRO A 84 8.43 -5.03 12.13
C PRO A 84 9.76 -5.21 11.38
N TRP A 85 10.57 -4.15 11.27
CA TRP A 85 11.88 -4.21 10.58
C TRP A 85 13.02 -4.77 11.42
N ASN A 86 12.70 -5.48 12.50
CA ASN A 86 13.68 -6.01 13.44
C ASN A 86 14.72 -6.91 12.76
N PHE A 87 14.38 -7.57 11.65
CA PHE A 87 15.32 -8.38 10.86
C PHE A 87 16.35 -7.57 10.06
N LEU A 88 16.06 -6.30 9.73
CA LEU A 88 17.03 -5.38 9.13
C LEU A 88 17.81 -4.61 10.21
N MET A 89 17.14 -4.28 11.31
CA MET A 89 17.72 -3.51 12.42
C MET A 89 18.67 -4.32 13.31
N ALA A 90 18.45 -5.63 13.45
CA ALA A 90 19.33 -6.53 14.21
C ALA A 90 20.75 -6.61 13.64
N GLU A 91 20.93 -6.27 12.36
CA GLU A 91 22.23 -6.19 11.70
C GLU A 91 22.90 -4.82 11.88
N TYR A 92 22.13 -3.76 12.15
CA TYR A 92 22.59 -2.37 12.18
C TYR A 92 22.79 -1.79 13.59
N LYS A 93 21.97 -2.17 14.58
CA LYS A 93 22.04 -1.67 15.96
C LYS A 93 22.36 -2.82 16.93
N LYS A 94 23.64 -2.99 17.25
CA LYS A 94 24.13 -3.96 18.23
C LYS A 94 24.38 -3.36 19.64
N ASP A 95 24.25 -2.04 19.82
CA ASP A 95 24.87 -1.35 20.97
C ASP A 95 23.97 -0.42 21.80
N ASP A 96 22.67 -0.25 21.49
CA ASP A 96 21.83 0.64 22.31
C ASP A 96 20.48 -0.03 22.63
N ASP A 97 20.51 -0.71 23.76
CA ASP A 97 19.44 -1.53 24.32
C ASP A 97 18.31 -0.67 24.91
N SER A 98 17.10 -1.24 24.93
CA SER A 98 15.94 -0.91 25.77
C SER A 98 14.82 0.07 25.33
N VAL A 99 14.99 1.02 24.39
CA VAL A 99 13.89 2.00 24.14
C VAL A 99 12.80 1.51 23.16
N LEU A 100 13.08 0.51 22.32
CA LEU A 100 12.14 0.00 21.30
C LEU A 100 11.41 -1.30 21.68
N ALA A 101 11.66 -1.84 22.88
CA ALA A 101 11.18 -3.16 23.31
C ALA A 101 9.73 -3.18 23.87
N ASN A 102 9.08 -2.02 24.02
CA ASN A 102 7.79 -1.90 24.74
C ASN A 102 6.53 -1.66 23.88
N ALA A 103 6.61 -1.75 22.54
CA ALA A 103 5.42 -1.67 21.70
C ALA A 103 4.93 -3.09 21.36
N ASN A 104 3.67 -3.39 21.64
CA ASN A 104 2.97 -4.65 21.29
C ASN A 104 3.24 -5.07 19.84
N TRP A 105 4.31 -5.82 19.64
CA TRP A 105 4.88 -6.13 18.33
C TRP A 105 3.96 -7.02 17.49
N GLU A 106 3.12 -7.82 18.14
CA GLU A 106 2.10 -8.63 17.50
C GLU A 106 0.96 -7.77 16.94
N SER A 107 0.50 -6.78 17.72
CA SER A 107 -0.59 -5.89 17.33
C SER A 107 -0.18 -4.95 16.19
N ASP A 108 1.06 -4.46 16.19
CA ASP A 108 1.56 -3.60 15.11
C ASP A 108 1.75 -4.39 13.80
N ARG A 109 2.17 -5.66 13.88
CA ARG A 109 2.26 -6.57 12.73
C ARG A 109 0.91 -6.85 12.08
N PHE A 110 -0.10 -7.15 12.89
CA PHE A 110 -1.45 -7.40 12.37
C PHE A 110 -1.99 -6.15 11.67
N LYS A 111 -1.83 -4.96 12.27
CA LYS A 111 -2.18 -3.69 11.63
C LYS A 111 -1.46 -3.50 10.30
N ALA A 112 -0.16 -3.79 10.23
CA ALA A 112 0.60 -3.70 8.99
C ALA A 112 0.03 -4.61 7.89
N LEU A 113 -0.31 -5.86 8.23
CA LEU A 113 -0.91 -6.82 7.29
C LEU A 113 -2.32 -6.40 6.84
N CYS A 114 -3.14 -5.85 7.73
CA CYS A 114 -4.45 -5.31 7.37
C CYS A 114 -4.33 -4.14 6.39
N TYR A 115 -3.43 -3.19 6.64
CA TYR A 115 -3.20 -2.08 5.72
C TYR A 115 -2.62 -2.56 4.39
N ALA A 116 -1.73 -3.55 4.39
CA ALA A 116 -1.21 -4.19 3.19
C ALA A 116 -2.34 -4.83 2.36
N ALA A 117 -3.22 -5.59 3.00
CA ALA A 117 -4.39 -6.21 2.37
C ALA A 117 -5.30 -5.19 1.70
N ILE A 118 -5.61 -4.08 2.40
CA ILE A 118 -6.39 -2.98 1.84
C ILE A 118 -5.67 -2.37 0.63
N GLY A 119 -4.35 -2.18 0.72
CA GLY A 119 -3.53 -1.70 -0.40
C GLY A 119 -3.58 -2.62 -1.63
N VAL A 120 -3.53 -3.94 -1.42
CA VAL A 120 -3.64 -4.96 -2.48
C VAL A 120 -5.04 -4.98 -3.11
N LEU A 121 -6.09 -4.78 -2.31
CA LEU A 121 -7.47 -4.69 -2.80
C LEU A 121 -7.65 -3.50 -3.75
N PHE A 122 -7.11 -2.33 -3.40
CA PHE A 122 -7.14 -1.17 -4.29
C PHE A 122 -6.29 -1.36 -5.54
N ARG A 123 -5.16 -2.09 -5.42
CA ARG A 123 -4.32 -2.38 -6.57
C ARG A 123 -3.55 -3.70 -6.39
N PRO A 124 -3.79 -4.70 -7.26
CA PRO A 124 -3.14 -6.02 -7.10
C PRO A 124 -1.62 -5.96 -7.30
N THR A 125 -1.10 -4.93 -7.98
CA THR A 125 0.35 -4.74 -8.17
C THR A 125 1.10 -4.56 -6.86
N ASN A 126 0.46 -4.01 -5.83
CA ASN A 126 1.06 -3.85 -4.51
C ASN A 126 1.39 -5.21 -3.85
N ALA A 127 0.73 -6.30 -4.29
CA ALA A 127 1.03 -7.63 -3.77
C ALA A 127 2.50 -8.03 -4.00
N VAL A 128 3.11 -7.56 -5.09
CA VAL A 128 4.52 -7.83 -5.42
C VAL A 128 5.46 -7.30 -4.33
N LEU A 129 5.20 -6.09 -3.82
CA LEU A 129 5.99 -5.49 -2.75
C LEU A 129 5.91 -6.32 -1.46
N TRP A 130 4.72 -6.76 -1.09
CA TRP A 130 4.51 -7.56 0.13
C TRP A 130 5.04 -8.98 0.02
N ILE A 131 4.96 -9.59 -1.17
CA ILE A 131 5.60 -10.89 -1.43
C ILE A 131 7.11 -10.77 -1.24
N PHE A 132 7.75 -9.74 -1.82
CA PHE A 132 9.18 -9.51 -1.66
C PHE A 132 9.57 -9.30 -0.19
N LEU A 133 8.83 -8.44 0.54
CA LEU A 133 9.04 -8.20 1.96
C LEU A 133 8.86 -9.47 2.81
N GLY A 134 7.83 -10.26 2.50
CA GLY A 134 7.54 -11.53 3.14
C GLY A 134 8.64 -12.56 2.91
N CYS A 135 9.13 -12.69 1.68
CA CYS A 135 10.26 -13.56 1.34
C CYS A 135 11.54 -13.15 2.08
N LYS A 136 11.84 -11.85 2.16
CA LYS A 136 12.99 -11.35 2.91
C LYS A 136 12.85 -11.63 4.41
N HIS A 137 11.65 -11.43 4.96
CA HIS A 137 11.36 -11.74 6.36
C HIS A 137 11.48 -13.25 6.65
N TRP A 138 11.01 -14.10 5.72
CA TRP A 138 11.16 -15.55 5.80
C TRP A 138 12.63 -15.93 5.90
N HIS A 139 13.48 -15.40 5.00
CA HIS A 139 14.90 -15.75 5.00
C HIS A 139 15.60 -15.37 6.31
N ALA A 140 15.20 -14.26 6.93
CA ALA A 140 15.81 -13.78 8.18
C ALA A 140 15.30 -14.51 9.44
N VAL A 141 14.05 -15.01 9.45
CA VAL A 141 13.44 -15.62 10.64
C VAL A 141 13.15 -17.10 10.39
N ARG A 142 14.21 -17.92 10.51
CA ARG A 142 14.20 -19.37 10.25
C ARG A 142 13.34 -20.20 11.23
N SER A 143 12.78 -19.62 12.30
CA SER A 143 12.13 -20.37 13.40
C SER A 143 10.66 -20.03 13.70
N ARG A 144 9.98 -19.15 12.94
CA ARG A 144 8.58 -18.75 13.23
C ARG A 144 7.62 -18.97 12.07
N PHE A 145 7.70 -20.16 11.47
CA PHE A 145 6.86 -20.60 10.34
C PHE A 145 5.37 -20.55 10.65
N GLU A 146 4.96 -20.99 11.85
CA GLU A 146 3.54 -21.09 12.22
C GLU A 146 2.81 -19.74 12.13
N PHE A 147 3.45 -18.63 12.51
CA PHE A 147 2.79 -17.34 12.51
C PHE A 147 2.54 -16.77 11.10
N ILE A 148 3.50 -16.96 10.18
CA ILE A 148 3.36 -16.52 8.78
C ILE A 148 2.24 -17.32 8.11
N THR A 149 2.20 -18.63 8.32
CA THR A 149 1.15 -19.49 7.75
C THR A 149 -0.21 -19.25 8.39
N PHE A 150 -0.30 -18.95 9.69
CA PHE A 150 -1.59 -18.77 10.36
C PHE A 150 -2.15 -17.34 10.31
N ASN A 151 -1.34 -16.30 10.11
CA ASN A 151 -1.85 -14.91 10.06
C ASN A 151 -1.73 -14.26 8.69
N VAL A 152 -0.61 -14.46 7.97
CA VAL A 152 -0.41 -13.83 6.65
C VAL A 152 -1.22 -14.56 5.57
N LEU A 153 -1.22 -15.88 5.60
CA LEU A 153 -1.94 -16.70 4.61
C LEU A 153 -3.46 -16.45 4.61
N PRO A 154 -4.20 -16.45 5.74
CA PRO A 154 -5.64 -16.17 5.70
C PRO A 154 -5.95 -14.74 5.26
N ILE A 155 -5.13 -13.75 5.66
CA ILE A 155 -5.31 -12.35 5.20
C ILE A 155 -5.08 -12.26 3.69
N GLY A 156 -4.04 -12.92 3.19
CA GLY A 156 -3.76 -13.02 1.75
C GLY A 156 -4.87 -13.70 0.98
N VAL A 157 -5.31 -14.89 1.43
CA VAL A 157 -6.40 -15.68 0.84
C VAL A 157 -7.71 -14.90 0.85
N LEU A 158 -8.04 -14.24 1.97
CA LEU A 158 -9.23 -13.39 2.08
C LEU A 158 -9.18 -12.25 1.07
N THR A 159 -8.04 -11.57 0.98
CA THR A 159 -7.87 -10.45 0.03
C THR A 159 -8.01 -10.93 -1.41
N THR A 160 -7.34 -12.01 -1.79
CA THR A 160 -7.45 -12.58 -3.14
C THR A 160 -8.87 -13.06 -3.45
N SER A 161 -9.57 -13.63 -2.46
CA SER A 161 -10.95 -14.07 -2.62
C SER A 161 -11.89 -12.89 -2.86
N ILE A 162 -11.72 -11.80 -2.09
CA ILE A 162 -12.48 -10.56 -2.31
C ILE A 162 -12.22 -10.01 -3.70
N MET A 163 -10.97 -9.99 -4.17
CA MET A 163 -10.66 -9.55 -5.54
C MET A 163 -11.36 -10.40 -6.60
N ILE A 164 -11.32 -11.74 -6.46
CA ILE A 164 -12.01 -12.66 -7.38
C ILE A 164 -13.53 -12.45 -7.36
N ILE A 165 -14.12 -12.19 -6.19
CA ILE A 165 -15.56 -11.93 -6.06
C ILE A 165 -15.92 -10.61 -6.76
N VAL A 166 -15.14 -9.55 -6.56
CA VAL A 166 -15.33 -8.27 -7.23
C VAL A 166 -15.23 -8.46 -8.74
N ASP A 167 -14.19 -9.14 -9.22
CA ASP A 167 -14.01 -9.43 -10.64
C ASP A 167 -15.19 -10.25 -11.21
N TYR A 168 -15.67 -11.26 -10.47
CA TYR A 168 -16.83 -12.05 -10.87
C TYR A 168 -18.11 -11.21 -10.95
N LEU A 169 -18.35 -10.30 -10.00
CA LEU A 169 -19.52 -9.42 -10.02
C LEU A 169 -19.52 -8.47 -11.22
N PHE A 170 -18.36 -7.96 -11.62
CA PHE A 170 -18.23 -7.07 -12.77
C PHE A 170 -18.33 -7.80 -14.12
N TYR A 171 -17.61 -8.92 -14.28
CA TYR A 171 -17.52 -9.62 -15.56
C TYR A 171 -18.57 -10.74 -15.74
N LYS A 172 -19.30 -11.11 -14.68
CA LYS A 172 -20.26 -12.24 -14.63
C LYS A 172 -19.67 -13.57 -15.14
N LYS A 173 -18.35 -13.68 -15.12
CA LYS A 173 -17.56 -14.84 -15.53
C LYS A 173 -16.44 -15.02 -14.51
N TRP A 174 -16.06 -16.26 -14.24
CA TRP A 174 -14.88 -16.56 -13.44
C TRP A 174 -13.64 -16.21 -14.26
N THR A 175 -13.18 -14.97 -14.15
CA THR A 175 -11.98 -14.48 -14.82
C THR A 175 -11.01 -13.92 -13.80
N PHE A 176 -9.79 -14.44 -13.79
CA PHE A 176 -8.71 -13.89 -12.99
C PHE A 176 -8.08 -12.72 -13.76
N VAL A 177 -8.50 -11.49 -13.43
CA VAL A 177 -8.09 -10.26 -14.14
C VAL A 177 -6.57 -10.06 -14.19
N PRO A 178 -5.78 -10.36 -13.14
CA PRO A 178 -4.32 -10.22 -13.21
C PRO A 178 -3.67 -11.15 -14.26
N TYR A 179 -4.19 -12.37 -14.44
CA TYR A 179 -3.70 -13.32 -15.43
C TYR A 179 -4.05 -12.86 -16.85
N ASN A 180 -5.28 -12.37 -17.06
CA ASN A 180 -5.68 -11.80 -18.35
C ASN A 180 -4.89 -10.54 -18.71
N PHE A 181 -4.52 -9.72 -17.72
CA PHE A 181 -3.67 -8.55 -17.95
C PHE A 181 -2.25 -8.95 -18.36
N VAL A 182 -1.66 -9.96 -17.72
CA VAL A 182 -0.34 -10.50 -18.07
C VAL A 182 -0.37 -11.17 -19.44
N LEU A 183 -1.38 -12.00 -19.71
CA LEU A 183 -1.58 -12.65 -21.01
C LEU A 183 -1.72 -11.61 -22.14
N PHE A 184 -2.47 -10.53 -21.90
CA PHE A 184 -2.66 -9.48 -22.90
C PHE A 184 -1.41 -8.59 -23.07
N ASN A 185 -0.78 -8.15 -21.98
CA ASN A 185 0.36 -7.23 -22.07
C ASN A 185 1.69 -7.92 -22.40
N LEU A 186 1.88 -9.19 -22.03
CA LEU A 186 3.11 -9.92 -22.33
C LEU A 186 2.89 -10.81 -23.57
N LEU A 187 1.97 -11.76 -23.56
CA LEU A 187 1.90 -12.74 -24.66
C LEU A 187 1.44 -12.13 -26.00
N GLN A 188 0.49 -11.18 -26.02
CA GLN A 188 0.11 -10.54 -27.29
C GLN A 188 1.15 -9.54 -27.82
N VAL A 189 1.90 -8.89 -26.95
CA VAL A 189 3.00 -7.99 -27.36
C VAL A 189 4.19 -8.79 -27.89
N TRP A 190 4.53 -9.91 -27.25
CA TRP A 190 5.61 -10.79 -27.72
C TRP A 190 5.27 -11.46 -29.05
N GLN A 191 4.00 -11.87 -29.27
CA GLN A 191 3.58 -12.52 -30.51
C GLN A 191 3.48 -11.56 -31.71
N LYS A 192 3.29 -10.25 -31.47
CA LYS A 192 3.33 -9.20 -32.52
C LYS A 192 4.74 -8.75 -32.91
N ASN A 193 5.75 -9.00 -32.08
CA ASN A 193 7.16 -8.67 -32.37
C ASN A 193 7.94 -9.85 -32.97
N LEU A 194 7.28 -11.01 -33.15
CA LEU A 194 7.86 -12.25 -33.68
C LEU A 194 7.34 -12.60 -35.09
N ILE A 195 6.56 -11.72 -35.70
CA ILE A 195 6.09 -11.75 -37.10
C ILE A 195 6.53 -10.44 -37.75
#